data_AF-A0A2N6CBK5-F1
#
_entry.id   AF-A0A2N6CBK5-F1
#
_cell.length_a   1.000
_cell.length_b   1.000
_cell.length_c   1.000
_cell.angle_alpha   90.00
_cell.angle_beta   90.00
_cell.angle_gamma   90.00
#
_symmetry.space_group_name_H-M   'P 1'
#
loop_
_entity.id
_entity.type
_entity.pdbx_description
1 polymer ?
#
loop_
_entity_poly.entity_id
_entity_poly.type
_entity_poly.pdbx_seq_one_letter_code
_entity_poly.pdbx_strand_id
1 'polypeptide(L)'
;MPGSPMQLGATIVPEGINFAVFSRHAAHLWLVLFTPTGSSIGEIELDPVRNKTGDIWHILLCTKQHDLQYCFRANGPHDPMGSGLFFDDKTLLLDPYAKALAGGEKWNGPSKKQAGFRRRCLVVDNHFDWEDDRPLQIPLQDSIIYEMHVRGFTQHPSSNVEHPGTFAGIIEKIPYLLELGITAVELMPIAEFNENENTNINPVRGQELLNFWGYSPITFCAPKASYAADNKNGNQVREFKDMVKALHKAGIEVILDVVFNHTAEGGSDGPLLNFRGLDNSIYYLLDPATRAYLNFSGCGNTLNCNHPIVRQHIISCLHFWVIEMHVDGFRFDLASILGRDQNG
;
A
#
# COMPACT_ATOMS: atom_id res chain seq x y z
N MET A 1 13.57 11.53 -20.31
CA MET A 1 15.04 11.39 -20.08
C MET A 1 15.33 10.07 -19.39
N PRO A 2 16.59 9.57 -19.32
CA PRO A 2 16.92 8.29 -18.68
C PRO A 2 16.37 8.15 -17.26
N GLY A 3 16.41 9.20 -16.44
CA GLY A 3 16.04 9.12 -15.02
C GLY A 3 17.11 8.46 -14.17
N SER A 4 16.76 8.13 -12.92
CA SER A 4 17.66 7.60 -11.90
C SER A 4 17.08 6.35 -11.23
N PRO A 5 17.90 5.31 -11.00
CA PRO A 5 17.49 4.09 -10.28
C PRO A 5 17.54 4.23 -8.75
N MET A 6 18.00 5.36 -8.20
CA MET A 6 18.38 5.46 -6.78
C MET A 6 17.20 5.43 -5.81
N GLN A 7 16.04 5.95 -6.21
CA GLN A 7 14.84 6.00 -5.39
C GLN A 7 13.72 5.30 -6.14
N LEU A 8 13.31 4.15 -5.62
CA LEU A 8 12.17 3.39 -6.14
C LEU A 8 10.86 4.14 -5.83
N GLY A 9 9.88 3.97 -6.70
CA GLY A 9 8.64 4.75 -6.68
C GLY A 9 8.66 5.94 -7.62
N ALA A 10 7.60 6.73 -7.55
CA ALA A 10 7.54 8.06 -8.15
C ALA A 10 8.07 9.13 -7.17
N THR A 11 9.05 9.91 -7.60
CA THR A 11 9.63 11.02 -6.83
C THR A 11 9.63 12.31 -7.65
N ILE A 12 9.10 13.38 -7.06
CA ILE A 12 9.15 14.72 -7.64
C ILE A 12 10.58 15.26 -7.48
N VAL A 13 11.17 15.70 -8.59
CA VAL A 13 12.51 16.30 -8.69
C VAL A 13 12.41 17.64 -9.42
N PRO A 14 13.40 18.54 -9.35
CA PRO A 14 13.32 19.87 -9.98
C PRO A 14 12.98 19.83 -11.48
N GLU A 15 13.41 18.81 -12.20
CA GLU A 15 13.19 18.62 -13.64
C GLU A 15 11.84 17.98 -14.00
N GLY A 16 11.10 17.42 -13.03
CA GLY A 16 9.83 16.72 -13.24
C GLY A 16 9.62 15.56 -12.26
N ILE A 17 9.25 14.39 -12.77
CA ILE A 17 8.97 13.21 -11.93
C ILE A 17 9.86 12.05 -12.37
N ASN A 18 10.67 11.54 -11.44
CA ASN A 18 11.46 10.33 -11.62
C ASN A 18 10.63 9.12 -11.17
N PHE A 19 10.46 8.15 -12.06
CA PHE A 19 9.84 6.86 -11.75
C PHE A 19 10.93 5.80 -11.75
N ALA A 20 10.96 4.94 -10.74
CA ALA A 20 11.81 3.76 -10.77
C ALA A 20 11.12 2.54 -10.14
N VAL A 21 11.25 1.37 -10.78
CA VAL A 21 10.61 0.13 -10.35
C VAL A 21 11.54 -1.06 -10.59
N PHE A 22 11.56 -1.98 -9.63
CA PHE A 22 12.32 -3.22 -9.77
C PHE A 22 11.55 -4.24 -10.60
N SER A 23 12.20 -4.78 -11.63
CA SER A 23 11.78 -6.00 -12.32
C SER A 23 12.98 -6.59 -13.07
N ARG A 24 13.45 -7.75 -12.60
CA ARG A 24 14.59 -8.45 -13.22
C ARG A 24 14.14 -9.09 -14.53
N HIS A 25 13.02 -9.80 -14.49
CA HIS A 25 12.59 -10.68 -15.58
C HIS A 25 11.67 -10.03 -16.62
N ALA A 26 11.25 -8.76 -16.44
CA ALA A 26 10.57 -8.03 -17.50
C ALA A 26 11.50 -7.88 -18.72
N ALA A 27 10.96 -8.18 -19.90
CA ALA A 27 11.58 -7.89 -21.19
C ALA A 27 11.30 -6.45 -21.64
N HIS A 28 10.09 -5.96 -21.35
CA HIS A 28 9.66 -4.60 -21.65
C HIS A 28 8.85 -4.04 -20.49
N LEU A 29 8.95 -2.73 -20.27
CA LEU A 29 8.20 -2.04 -19.24
C LEU A 29 7.70 -0.70 -19.79
N TRP A 30 6.46 -0.36 -19.48
CA TRP A 30 5.84 0.91 -19.85
C TRP A 30 5.38 1.65 -18.61
N LEU A 31 5.57 2.97 -18.64
CA LEU A 31 4.89 3.90 -17.73
C LEU A 31 3.58 4.33 -18.40
N VAL A 32 2.45 4.03 -17.78
CA VAL A 32 1.11 4.40 -18.26
C VAL A 32 0.60 5.57 -17.44
N LEU A 33 0.25 6.67 -18.11
CA LEU A 33 -0.13 7.93 -17.47
C LEU A 33 -1.60 8.25 -17.64
N PHE A 34 -2.18 8.86 -16.61
CA PHE A 34 -3.58 9.25 -16.56
C PHE A 34 -3.74 10.66 -16.03
N THR A 35 -4.82 11.31 -16.44
CA THR A 35 -5.25 12.60 -15.89
C THR A 35 -5.65 12.43 -14.42
N PRO A 36 -5.77 13.53 -13.65
CA PRO A 36 -6.28 13.48 -12.27
C PRO A 36 -7.67 12.86 -12.14
N THR A 37 -8.47 12.87 -13.22
CA THR A 37 -9.79 12.23 -13.30
C THR A 37 -9.74 10.74 -13.66
N GLY A 38 -8.55 10.19 -13.94
CA GLY A 38 -8.33 8.80 -14.31
C GLY A 38 -8.47 8.48 -15.81
N SER A 39 -8.55 9.49 -16.67
CA SER A 39 -8.56 9.28 -18.13
C SER A 39 -7.15 8.99 -18.63
N SER A 40 -6.97 7.98 -19.48
CA SER A 40 -5.65 7.66 -20.05
C SER A 40 -5.12 8.83 -20.89
N ILE A 41 -3.87 9.23 -20.63
CA ILE A 41 -3.12 10.22 -21.40
C ILE A 41 -2.27 9.53 -22.47
N GLY A 42 -1.72 8.37 -22.14
CA GLY A 42 -0.84 7.59 -23.00
C GLY A 42 0.12 6.72 -22.19
N GLU A 43 0.98 6.02 -22.90
CA GLU A 43 2.02 5.18 -22.32
C GLU A 43 3.37 5.47 -22.94
N ILE A 44 4.43 5.26 -22.17
CA ILE A 44 5.81 5.47 -22.56
C ILE A 44 6.56 4.16 -22.33
N GLU A 45 7.06 3.55 -23.40
CA GLU A 45 7.94 2.38 -23.30
C GLU A 45 9.32 2.81 -22.78
N LEU A 46 9.85 2.07 -21.82
CA LEU A 46 11.19 2.28 -21.30
C LEU A 46 12.18 1.50 -22.15
N ASP A 47 13.19 2.19 -22.65
CA ASP A 47 14.27 1.59 -23.44
C ASP A 47 15.17 0.75 -22.50
N PRO A 48 15.31 -0.57 -22.70
CA PRO A 48 16.09 -1.43 -21.80
C PRO A 48 17.59 -1.11 -21.74
N VAL A 49 18.13 -0.32 -22.68
CA VAL A 49 19.52 0.15 -22.69
C VAL A 49 19.67 1.48 -21.96
N ARG A 50 18.68 2.37 -22.07
CA ARG A 50 18.76 3.75 -21.51
C ARG A 50 18.03 3.92 -20.18
N ASN A 51 16.97 3.14 -19.97
CA ASN A 51 16.01 3.26 -18.87
C ASN A 51 16.05 2.04 -17.94
N LYS A 52 17.16 1.29 -17.94
CA LYS A 52 17.38 0.17 -17.01
C LYS A 52 18.82 0.18 -16.51
N THR A 53 19.00 0.20 -15.20
CA THR A 53 20.31 0.04 -14.54
C THR A 53 20.25 -1.20 -13.65
N GLY A 54 20.98 -2.25 -14.03
CA GLY A 54 20.84 -3.56 -13.40
C GLY A 54 19.41 -4.10 -13.59
N ASP A 55 18.72 -4.40 -12.50
CA ASP A 55 17.33 -4.90 -12.48
C ASP A 55 16.28 -3.80 -12.22
N ILE A 56 16.70 -2.53 -12.18
CA ILE A 56 15.83 -1.38 -11.89
C ILE A 56 15.54 -0.64 -13.18
N TRP A 57 14.26 -0.56 -13.53
CA TRP A 57 13.74 0.26 -14.62
C TRP A 57 13.48 1.67 -14.11
N HIS A 58 13.84 2.69 -14.88
CA HIS A 58 13.69 4.07 -14.47
C HIS A 58 13.47 5.02 -15.64
N ILE A 59 12.70 6.09 -15.41
CA ILE A 59 12.48 7.15 -16.39
C ILE A 59 12.22 8.49 -15.69
N LEU A 60 12.77 9.56 -16.25
CA LEU A 60 12.44 10.93 -15.85
C LEU A 60 11.45 11.52 -16.85
N LEU A 61 10.24 11.77 -16.38
CA LEU A 61 9.18 12.48 -17.09
C LEU A 61 9.34 13.98 -16.81
N CYS A 62 9.78 14.73 -17.83
CA CYS A 62 9.91 16.18 -17.73
C CYS A 62 8.53 16.83 -17.82
N THR A 63 7.94 17.15 -16.67
CA THR A 63 6.61 17.74 -16.57
C THR A 63 6.55 18.72 -15.41
N LYS A 64 5.65 19.70 -15.50
CA LYS A 64 5.27 20.57 -14.38
C LYS A 64 4.00 20.10 -13.68
N GLN A 65 3.37 19.07 -14.20
CA GLN A 65 2.12 18.53 -13.70
C GLN A 65 2.40 17.38 -12.73
N HIS A 66 2.17 17.61 -11.44
CA HIS A 66 2.46 16.65 -10.37
C HIS A 66 1.23 15.87 -9.87
N ASP A 67 0.04 16.18 -10.37
CA ASP A 67 -1.22 15.52 -10.01
C ASP A 67 -1.57 14.33 -10.94
N LEU A 68 -0.59 13.86 -11.72
CA LEU A 68 -0.74 12.72 -12.60
C LEU A 68 -0.98 11.44 -11.81
N GLN A 69 -1.84 10.58 -12.35
CA GLN A 69 -1.93 9.20 -11.89
C GLN A 69 -1.17 8.31 -12.85
N TYR A 70 -0.66 7.18 -12.37
CA TYR A 70 0.13 6.27 -13.19
C TYR A 70 -0.08 4.81 -12.81
N CYS A 71 0.26 3.94 -13.74
CA CYS A 71 0.50 2.52 -13.51
C CYS A 71 1.76 2.13 -14.29
N PHE A 72 2.30 0.97 -13.98
CA PHE A 72 3.21 0.27 -14.88
C PHE A 72 2.46 -0.75 -15.73
N ARG A 73 3.08 -1.16 -16.82
CA ARG A 73 2.70 -2.34 -17.60
C ARG A 73 3.99 -3.07 -17.91
N ALA A 74 4.01 -4.38 -17.78
CA ALA A 74 5.22 -5.17 -17.96
C ALA A 74 4.95 -6.38 -18.86
N ASN A 75 5.89 -6.66 -19.75
CA ASN A 75 5.89 -7.86 -20.59
C ASN A 75 7.16 -8.65 -20.29
N GLY A 76 7.06 -9.97 -20.39
CA GLY A 76 8.12 -10.93 -20.12
C GLY A 76 7.59 -12.36 -20.30
N PRO A 77 8.36 -13.37 -19.90
CA PRO A 77 7.92 -14.77 -19.97
C PRO A 77 6.65 -15.02 -19.15
N HIS A 78 5.62 -15.58 -19.77
CA HIS A 78 4.45 -16.08 -19.07
C HIS A 78 4.54 -17.61 -18.98
N ASP A 79 5.09 -18.11 -17.88
CA ASP A 79 5.25 -19.55 -17.63
C ASP A 79 5.04 -19.86 -16.13
N PRO A 80 3.78 -19.87 -15.66
CA PRO A 80 3.45 -20.12 -14.25
C PRO A 80 3.91 -21.47 -13.71
N MET A 81 3.94 -22.52 -14.56
CA MET A 81 4.25 -23.88 -14.11
C MET A 81 5.75 -24.21 -14.16
N GLY A 82 6.54 -23.58 -15.04
CA GLY A 82 7.98 -23.83 -15.14
C GLY A 82 8.83 -22.81 -14.37
N SER A 83 8.83 -21.56 -14.81
CA SER A 83 9.56 -20.46 -14.18
C SER A 83 8.83 -19.80 -13.01
N GLY A 84 7.51 -19.97 -12.93
CA GLY A 84 6.65 -19.27 -11.97
C GLY A 84 6.41 -17.81 -12.34
N LEU A 85 6.65 -17.39 -13.59
CA LEU A 85 6.47 -16.01 -14.04
C LEU A 85 5.07 -15.80 -14.64
N PHE A 86 4.48 -14.63 -14.35
CA PHE A 86 3.07 -14.28 -14.64
C PHE A 86 2.94 -13.00 -15.49
N PHE A 87 3.96 -12.59 -16.23
CA PHE A 87 3.90 -11.37 -17.03
C PHE A 87 2.71 -11.36 -17.99
N ASP A 88 2.02 -10.24 -18.09
CA ASP A 88 0.89 -10.02 -18.98
C ASP A 88 0.94 -8.58 -19.50
N ASP A 89 1.10 -8.44 -20.81
CA ASP A 89 1.31 -7.15 -21.47
C ASP A 89 0.04 -6.29 -21.52
N LYS A 90 -1.12 -6.80 -21.11
CA LYS A 90 -2.40 -6.06 -21.07
C LYS A 90 -2.78 -5.54 -19.70
N THR A 91 -2.17 -6.07 -18.65
CA THR A 91 -2.56 -5.73 -17.28
C THR A 91 -1.81 -4.50 -16.78
N LEU A 92 -2.56 -3.57 -16.19
CA LEU A 92 -1.99 -2.42 -15.47
C LEU A 92 -1.58 -2.86 -14.07
N LEU A 93 -0.33 -2.57 -13.73
CA LEU A 93 0.30 -2.92 -12.47
C LEU A 93 0.50 -1.67 -11.62
N LEU A 94 0.25 -1.80 -10.34
CA LEU A 94 0.57 -0.77 -9.35
C LEU A 94 2.06 -0.78 -9.05
N ASP A 95 2.55 0.37 -8.61
CA ASP A 95 3.90 0.52 -8.09
C ASP A 95 3.95 -0.03 -6.64
N PRO A 96 4.86 -0.98 -6.33
CA PRO A 96 5.11 -1.44 -4.97
C PRO A 96 5.38 -0.28 -3.99
N TYR A 97 5.98 0.80 -4.47
CA TYR A 97 6.38 1.98 -3.70
C TYR A 97 5.36 3.14 -3.78
N ALA A 98 4.15 2.89 -4.30
CA ALA A 98 3.10 3.90 -4.31
C ALA A 98 2.76 4.40 -2.89
N LYS A 99 2.78 5.72 -2.72
CA LYS A 99 2.45 6.40 -1.45
C LYS A 99 0.95 6.70 -1.29
N ALA A 100 0.21 6.65 -2.39
CA ALA A 100 -1.24 6.78 -2.42
C ALA A 100 -1.81 6.10 -3.67
N LEU A 101 -3.05 5.62 -3.56
CA LEU A 101 -3.79 5.01 -4.66
C LEU A 101 -5.12 5.74 -4.89
N ALA A 102 -5.52 5.85 -6.15
CA ALA A 102 -6.86 6.27 -6.58
C ALA A 102 -7.73 5.06 -6.93
N GLY A 103 -9.04 5.24 -6.98
CA GLY A 103 -10.01 4.22 -7.42
C GLY A 103 -10.58 3.31 -6.32
N GLY A 104 -10.47 3.72 -5.06
CA GLY A 104 -11.20 3.11 -3.93
C GLY A 104 -11.38 4.05 -2.76
N GLU A 105 -11.68 5.29 -3.11
CA GLU A 105 -12.10 6.37 -2.24
C GLU A 105 -13.44 6.04 -1.56
N LYS A 106 -14.32 5.32 -2.26
CA LYS A 106 -15.64 4.93 -1.75
C LYS A 106 -15.59 3.56 -1.08
N TRP A 107 -15.80 3.51 0.23
CA TRP A 107 -16.03 2.26 0.97
C TRP A 107 -17.26 1.52 0.43
N ASN A 108 -17.13 0.21 0.18
CA ASN A 108 -18.18 -0.60 -0.46
C ASN A 108 -18.59 0.03 -1.81
N GLY A 109 -17.59 0.41 -2.59
CA GLY A 109 -17.75 0.86 -3.97
C GLY A 109 -18.29 -0.23 -4.90
N PRO A 110 -18.55 0.08 -6.19
CA PRO A 110 -19.09 -0.90 -7.14
C PRO A 110 -18.23 -2.19 -7.20
N SER A 111 -18.90 -3.34 -7.16
CA SER A 111 -18.31 -4.65 -6.83
C SER A 111 -17.23 -5.16 -7.81
N LYS A 112 -16.47 -6.16 -7.34
CA LYS A 112 -15.39 -6.90 -8.06
C LYS A 112 -15.79 -7.30 -9.49
N LYS A 113 -17.06 -7.68 -9.72
CA LYS A 113 -17.58 -8.16 -11.02
C LYS A 113 -17.91 -7.04 -12.02
N GLN A 114 -18.15 -5.80 -11.57
CA GLN A 114 -18.59 -4.70 -12.43
C GLN A 114 -17.50 -3.68 -12.74
N ALA A 115 -16.50 -3.51 -11.89
CA ALA A 115 -15.54 -2.40 -12.03
C ALA A 115 -14.27 -2.75 -12.82
N GLY A 116 -13.81 -4.00 -12.77
CA GLY A 116 -12.38 -4.27 -12.93
C GLY A 116 -11.61 -3.56 -11.81
N PHE A 117 -10.55 -4.15 -11.29
CA PHE A 117 -9.77 -3.48 -10.26
C PHE A 117 -9.01 -2.29 -10.89
N ARG A 118 -9.63 -1.09 -10.90
CA ARG A 118 -9.12 0.12 -11.58
C ARG A 118 -8.39 1.05 -10.62
N ARG A 119 -7.50 0.50 -9.81
CA ARG A 119 -6.60 1.32 -8.99
C ARG A 119 -5.54 1.95 -9.88
N ARG A 120 -5.11 3.15 -9.52
CA ARG A 120 -3.97 3.85 -10.13
C ARG A 120 -3.11 4.42 -9.02
N CYS A 121 -1.80 4.46 -9.22
CA CYS A 121 -0.88 5.11 -8.32
C CYS A 121 -1.00 6.62 -8.47
N LEU A 122 -0.88 7.34 -7.37
CA LEU A 122 -0.83 8.80 -7.34
C LEU A 122 0.60 9.25 -7.11
N VAL A 123 1.02 10.29 -7.82
CA VAL A 123 2.23 11.03 -7.46
C VAL A 123 1.85 11.96 -6.31
N VAL A 124 2.52 11.79 -5.17
CA VAL A 124 2.23 12.55 -3.94
C VAL A 124 3.40 13.47 -3.63
N ASP A 125 3.09 14.75 -3.43
CA ASP A 125 4.02 15.66 -2.78
C ASP A 125 3.99 15.39 -1.27
N ASN A 126 5.15 15.02 -0.73
CA ASN A 126 5.28 14.69 0.68
C ASN A 126 5.41 15.93 1.58
N HIS A 127 5.51 17.14 1.01
CA HIS A 127 5.62 18.38 1.78
C HIS A 127 4.42 18.56 2.73
N PHE A 128 4.71 18.56 4.02
CA PHE A 128 3.75 18.71 5.10
C PHE A 128 4.42 19.47 6.24
N ASP A 129 3.73 20.46 6.80
CA ASP A 129 4.22 21.23 7.94
C ASP A 129 3.91 20.50 9.24
N TRP A 130 4.90 19.79 9.78
CA TRP A 130 4.81 19.10 11.06
C TRP A 130 4.89 20.05 12.27
N GLU A 131 5.07 21.36 12.07
CA GLU A 131 5.36 22.32 13.16
C GLU A 131 6.53 21.81 14.02
N ASP A 132 6.35 21.73 15.34
CA ASP A 132 7.35 21.28 16.31
C ASP A 132 7.22 19.79 16.66
N ASP A 133 6.46 19.01 15.87
CA ASP A 133 6.20 17.59 16.13
C ASP A 133 7.50 16.76 16.21
N ARG A 134 7.54 15.84 17.18
CA ARG A 134 8.65 14.93 17.44
C ARG A 134 8.12 13.61 17.98
N PRO A 135 8.80 12.48 17.73
CA PRO A 135 8.46 11.20 18.34
C PRO A 135 8.35 11.32 19.86
N LEU A 136 7.28 10.79 20.45
CA LEU A 136 7.00 10.94 21.87
C LEU A 136 7.93 10.09 22.75
N GLN A 137 8.34 8.92 22.24
CA GLN A 137 9.28 8.01 22.89
C GLN A 137 8.83 7.61 24.31
N ILE A 138 7.55 7.30 24.47
CA ILE A 138 7.01 6.83 25.74
C ILE A 138 7.66 5.49 26.07
N PRO A 139 8.30 5.31 27.24
CA PRO A 139 8.89 4.03 27.60
C PRO A 139 7.83 2.93 27.58
N LEU A 140 8.15 1.76 27.00
CA LEU A 140 7.18 0.67 26.83
C LEU A 140 6.53 0.22 28.17
N GLN A 141 7.26 0.30 29.28
CA GLN A 141 6.74 0.00 30.62
C GLN A 141 5.64 0.94 31.10
N ASP A 142 5.59 2.16 30.55
CA ASP A 142 4.61 3.20 30.85
C ASP A 142 3.50 3.24 29.79
N SER A 143 3.59 2.39 28.75
CA SER A 143 2.68 2.41 27.60
C SER A 143 1.40 1.61 27.86
N ILE A 144 0.26 2.21 27.52
CA ILE A 144 -1.07 1.62 27.51
C ILE A 144 -1.59 1.68 26.07
N ILE A 145 -1.52 0.54 25.39
CA ILE A 145 -1.88 0.39 23.98
C ILE A 145 -3.39 0.16 23.85
N TYR A 146 -4.02 0.91 22.95
CA TYR A 146 -5.44 0.79 22.60
C TYR A 146 -5.62 0.36 21.14
N GLU A 147 -5.88 -0.93 20.91
CA GLU A 147 -6.19 -1.45 19.58
C GLU A 147 -7.54 -0.90 19.10
N MET A 148 -7.54 -0.29 17.92
CA MET A 148 -8.76 0.27 17.34
C MET A 148 -8.79 0.21 15.81
N HIS A 149 -10.00 0.09 15.29
CA HIS A 149 -10.26 0.13 13.86
C HIS A 149 -10.67 1.54 13.43
N VAL A 150 -9.96 2.16 12.48
CA VAL A 150 -10.24 3.55 12.02
C VAL A 150 -11.72 3.77 11.69
N ARG A 151 -12.28 2.95 10.79
CA ARG A 151 -13.71 3.02 10.45
C ARG A 151 -14.63 2.66 11.62
N GLY A 152 -14.40 1.52 12.27
CA GLY A 152 -15.25 1.01 13.35
C GLY A 152 -15.37 1.96 14.54
N PHE A 153 -14.30 2.68 14.88
CA PHE A 153 -14.22 3.53 16.06
C PHE A 153 -15.23 4.69 16.04
N THR A 154 -15.48 5.29 14.88
CA THR A 154 -16.32 6.48 14.76
C THR A 154 -17.49 6.39 13.78
N GLN A 155 -17.68 5.26 13.07
CA GLN A 155 -18.75 5.14 12.07
C GLN A 155 -20.18 5.22 12.63
N HIS A 156 -20.40 4.83 13.89
CA HIS A 156 -21.75 4.79 14.46
C HIS A 156 -22.18 6.21 14.88
N PRO A 157 -23.43 6.65 14.65
CA PRO A 157 -23.87 8.02 14.98
C PRO A 157 -23.66 8.45 16.43
N SER A 158 -23.60 7.51 17.37
CA SER A 158 -23.30 7.80 18.79
C SER A 158 -21.87 8.28 19.02
N SER A 159 -20.97 8.18 18.04
CA SER A 159 -19.62 8.74 18.13
C SER A 159 -19.65 10.27 18.21
N ASN A 160 -20.70 10.89 17.64
CA ASN A 160 -20.96 12.32 17.57
C ASN A 160 -19.80 13.11 16.94
N VAL A 161 -19.31 12.62 15.79
CA VAL A 161 -18.27 13.25 14.98
C VAL A 161 -18.83 13.74 13.65
N GLU A 162 -18.21 14.75 13.05
CA GLU A 162 -18.55 15.27 11.71
C GLU A 162 -18.04 14.32 10.61
N HIS A 163 -16.93 13.62 10.85
CA HIS A 163 -16.28 12.75 9.86
C HIS A 163 -16.26 11.25 10.28
N PRO A 164 -17.41 10.56 10.30
CA PRO A 164 -17.53 9.22 10.85
C PRO A 164 -16.73 8.16 10.08
N GLY A 165 -15.91 7.41 10.80
CA GLY A 165 -15.14 6.29 10.30
C GLY A 165 -13.94 6.69 9.42
N THR A 166 -13.31 7.81 9.75
CA THR A 166 -12.17 8.39 9.02
C THR A 166 -11.03 8.77 9.96
N PHE A 167 -9.86 9.11 9.42
CA PHE A 167 -8.73 9.67 10.17
C PHE A 167 -9.13 10.99 10.86
N ALA A 168 -9.84 11.89 10.16
CA ALA A 168 -10.38 13.11 10.77
C ALA A 168 -11.31 12.80 11.95
N GLY A 169 -12.15 11.77 11.84
CA GLY A 169 -13.02 11.33 12.93
C GLY A 169 -12.26 10.87 14.18
N ILE A 170 -11.04 10.33 14.04
CA ILE A 170 -10.20 9.98 15.20
C ILE A 170 -9.75 11.24 15.93
N ILE A 171 -9.36 12.29 15.20
CA ILE A 171 -8.96 13.59 15.78
C ILE A 171 -10.07 14.14 16.69
N GLU A 172 -11.33 14.08 16.22
CA GLU A 172 -12.49 14.53 16.99
C GLU A 172 -12.72 13.74 18.29
N LYS A 173 -12.16 12.51 18.40
CA LYS A 173 -12.26 11.65 19.59
C LYS A 173 -11.02 11.69 20.49
N ILE A 174 -10.03 12.54 20.23
CA ILE A 174 -8.88 12.74 21.13
C ILE A 174 -9.31 13.01 22.58
N PRO A 175 -10.32 13.87 22.88
CA PRO A 175 -10.75 14.09 24.26
C PRO A 175 -11.18 12.81 24.99
N TYR A 176 -11.83 11.88 24.27
CA TYR A 176 -12.20 10.58 24.82
C TYR A 176 -10.97 9.69 25.07
N LEU A 177 -10.00 9.68 24.15
CA LEU A 177 -8.78 8.89 24.33
C LEU A 177 -7.96 9.38 25.54
N LEU A 178 -7.91 10.70 25.74
CA LEU A 178 -7.29 11.31 26.93
C LEU A 178 -8.04 10.97 28.21
N GLU A 179 -9.38 11.04 28.21
CA GLU A 179 -10.20 10.64 29.36
C GLU A 179 -10.02 9.16 29.71
N LEU A 180 -9.91 8.30 28.70
CA LEU A 180 -9.65 6.87 28.88
C LEU A 180 -8.26 6.60 29.47
N GLY A 181 -7.30 7.51 29.26
CA GLY A 181 -5.95 7.44 29.84
C GLY A 181 -4.98 6.54 29.10
N ILE A 182 -5.21 6.30 27.80
CA ILE A 182 -4.30 5.51 26.96
C ILE A 182 -3.10 6.38 26.53
N THR A 183 -1.99 5.75 26.17
CA THR A 183 -0.78 6.47 25.72
C THR A 183 -0.44 6.18 24.27
N ALA A 184 -0.98 5.10 23.69
CA ALA A 184 -0.75 4.74 22.30
C ALA A 184 -2.03 4.17 21.69
N VAL A 185 -2.33 4.54 20.45
CA VAL A 185 -3.32 3.83 19.63
C VAL A 185 -2.60 2.83 18.73
N GLU A 186 -3.08 1.59 18.70
CA GLU A 186 -2.67 0.59 17.70
C GLU A 186 -3.77 0.50 16.64
N LEU A 187 -3.49 1.05 15.46
CA LEU A 187 -4.45 1.03 14.37
C LEU A 187 -4.40 -0.31 13.66
N MET A 188 -5.56 -0.98 13.57
CA MET A 188 -5.76 -2.10 12.63
C MET A 188 -5.38 -1.68 11.20
N PRO A 189 -5.06 -2.63 10.30
CA PRO A 189 -4.40 -2.33 9.02
C PRO A 189 -4.98 -1.15 8.24
N ILE A 190 -4.11 -0.17 7.99
CA ILE A 190 -4.43 1.04 7.22
C ILE A 190 -3.77 1.08 5.84
N ALA A 191 -2.91 0.11 5.51
CA ALA A 191 -2.37 -0.02 4.15
C ALA A 191 -3.51 -0.33 3.16
N GLU A 192 -3.50 0.22 1.95
CA GLU A 192 -4.63 0.10 1.03
C GLU A 192 -4.95 -1.37 0.71
N PHE A 193 -6.20 -1.75 0.93
CA PHE A 193 -6.77 -3.07 0.65
C PHE A 193 -8.10 -2.94 -0.11
N ASN A 194 -8.61 -4.05 -0.63
CA ASN A 194 -9.92 -4.09 -1.29
C ASN A 194 -10.99 -4.65 -0.35
N GLU A 195 -11.83 -3.79 0.21
CA GLU A 195 -12.90 -4.21 1.12
C GLU A 195 -13.93 -5.14 0.43
N ASN A 196 -14.00 -5.15 -0.90
CA ASN A 196 -14.93 -5.98 -1.68
C ASN A 196 -14.30 -7.29 -2.17
N GLU A 197 -13.13 -7.68 -1.63
CA GLU A 197 -12.46 -8.89 -2.10
C GLU A 197 -13.10 -10.18 -1.60
N ASN A 198 -13.79 -10.11 -0.46
CA ASN A 198 -14.41 -11.24 0.21
C ASN A 198 -15.66 -11.69 -0.58
N THR A 199 -15.72 -12.97 -0.91
CA THR A 199 -16.79 -13.58 -1.70
C THR A 199 -17.83 -14.30 -0.84
N ASN A 200 -17.63 -14.35 0.49
CA ASN A 200 -18.58 -14.96 1.40
C ASN A 200 -19.88 -14.17 1.42
N ILE A 201 -21.01 -14.86 1.52
CA ILE A 201 -22.34 -14.26 1.53
C ILE A 201 -22.91 -14.29 2.95
N ASN A 202 -23.46 -13.16 3.40
CA ASN A 202 -24.23 -13.10 4.62
C ASN A 202 -25.47 -14.01 4.49
N PRO A 203 -25.62 -15.05 5.33
CA PRO A 203 -26.70 -16.03 5.17
C PRO A 203 -28.09 -15.46 5.45
N VAL A 204 -28.19 -14.30 6.12
CA VAL A 204 -29.46 -13.63 6.44
C VAL A 204 -29.82 -12.59 5.39
N ARG A 205 -28.85 -11.79 4.95
CA ARG A 205 -29.07 -10.64 4.05
C ARG A 205 -28.85 -10.96 2.57
N GLY A 206 -28.18 -12.08 2.25
CA GLY A 206 -27.85 -12.46 0.88
C GLY A 206 -26.82 -11.52 0.20
N GLN A 207 -26.09 -10.71 0.98
CA GLN A 207 -25.11 -9.74 0.49
C GLN A 207 -23.69 -10.29 0.66
N GLU A 208 -22.80 -9.94 -0.28
CA GLU A 208 -21.35 -10.18 -0.11
C GLU A 208 -20.86 -9.49 1.17
N LEU A 209 -20.06 -10.20 1.95
CA LEU A 209 -19.38 -9.67 3.12
C LEU A 209 -18.19 -8.82 2.66
N LEU A 210 -17.83 -7.84 3.49
CA LEU A 210 -16.68 -6.99 3.23
C LEU A 210 -15.47 -7.50 4.01
N ASN A 211 -14.26 -7.33 3.46
CA ASN A 211 -13.06 -7.29 4.28
C ASN A 211 -13.11 -5.99 5.10
N PHE A 212 -13.54 -6.11 6.36
CA PHE A 212 -13.61 -4.97 7.27
C PHE A 212 -12.22 -4.65 7.82
N TRP A 213 -11.51 -5.65 8.34
CA TRP A 213 -10.25 -5.49 9.08
C TRP A 213 -9.07 -5.01 8.24
N GLY A 214 -8.98 -5.41 6.98
CA GLY A 214 -7.93 -4.91 6.08
C GLY A 214 -6.63 -5.70 6.02
N TYR A 215 -6.55 -6.89 6.63
CA TYR A 215 -5.38 -7.80 6.53
C TYR A 215 -5.28 -8.46 5.15
N SER A 216 -5.18 -7.66 4.09
CA SER A 216 -4.98 -8.09 2.70
C SER A 216 -4.49 -6.89 1.87
N PRO A 217 -3.26 -6.41 2.12
CA PRO A 217 -2.75 -5.20 1.48
C PRO A 217 -2.48 -5.42 -0.02
N ILE A 218 -2.79 -4.40 -0.82
CA ILE A 218 -2.46 -4.32 -2.25
C ILE A 218 -1.07 -3.70 -2.44
N THR A 219 -0.71 -2.77 -1.55
CA THR A 219 0.60 -2.11 -1.44
C THR A 219 0.85 -1.79 0.03
N PHE A 220 2.10 -1.58 0.42
CA PHE A 220 2.48 -1.42 1.83
C PHE A 220 2.65 0.03 2.29
N CYS A 221 2.77 0.97 1.36
CA CYS A 221 3.15 2.35 1.64
C CYS A 221 1.99 3.36 1.41
N ALA A 222 0.79 2.91 1.03
CA ALA A 222 -0.36 3.78 0.78
C ALA A 222 -1.41 3.65 1.89
N PRO A 223 -1.79 4.74 2.60
CA PRO A 223 -2.95 4.73 3.48
C PRO A 223 -4.24 4.43 2.70
N LYS A 224 -5.18 3.74 3.34
CA LYS A 224 -6.50 3.40 2.80
C LYS A 224 -7.26 4.67 2.44
N ALA A 225 -7.50 4.89 1.15
CA ALA A 225 -8.18 6.08 0.64
C ALA A 225 -9.57 6.26 1.28
N SER A 226 -10.33 5.18 1.43
CA SER A 226 -11.67 5.23 2.04
C SER A 226 -11.69 5.48 3.56
N TYR A 227 -10.53 5.62 4.21
CA TYR A 227 -10.43 6.07 5.60
C TYR A 227 -10.13 7.57 5.71
N ALA A 228 -9.97 8.29 4.60
CA ALA A 228 -9.94 9.74 4.62
C ALA A 228 -11.33 10.34 4.34
N ALA A 229 -11.68 11.40 5.05
CA ALA A 229 -12.86 12.22 4.81
C ALA A 229 -12.73 13.01 3.50
N ASP A 230 -11.55 13.58 3.23
CA ASP A 230 -11.15 14.03 1.91
C ASP A 230 -10.14 13.07 1.29
N ASN A 231 -10.64 12.23 0.39
CA ASN A 231 -9.89 11.14 -0.22
C ASN A 231 -9.59 11.37 -1.71
N LYS A 232 -9.73 12.61 -2.18
CA LYS A 232 -9.39 12.96 -3.57
C LYS A 232 -7.91 13.27 -3.69
N ASN A 233 -7.33 12.95 -4.85
CA ASN A 233 -5.98 13.38 -5.23
C ASN A 233 -4.86 13.05 -4.21
N GLY A 234 -5.00 11.97 -3.45
CA GLY A 234 -3.97 11.54 -2.49
C GLY A 234 -4.10 12.17 -1.11
N ASN A 235 -5.16 12.95 -0.85
CA ASN A 235 -5.38 13.63 0.42
C ASN A 235 -5.48 12.67 1.62
N GLN A 236 -5.66 11.37 1.42
CA GLN A 236 -5.53 10.39 2.49
C GLN A 236 -4.15 10.38 3.15
N VAL A 237 -3.09 10.77 2.44
CA VAL A 237 -1.75 10.91 3.01
C VAL A 237 -1.72 12.12 3.95
N ARG A 238 -2.25 13.27 3.51
CA ARG A 238 -2.32 14.48 4.32
C ARG A 238 -3.20 14.28 5.56
N GLU A 239 -4.39 13.74 5.41
CA GLU A 239 -5.32 13.53 6.53
C GLU A 239 -4.77 12.53 7.56
N PHE A 240 -4.01 11.51 7.11
CA PHE A 240 -3.28 10.64 8.04
C PHE A 240 -2.21 11.42 8.83
N LYS A 241 -1.41 12.26 8.16
CA LYS A 241 -0.41 13.11 8.83
C LYS A 241 -1.06 14.08 9.82
N ASP A 242 -2.18 14.68 9.45
CA ASP A 242 -2.97 15.55 10.35
C ASP A 242 -3.42 14.79 11.61
N MET A 243 -3.87 13.54 11.46
CA MET A 243 -4.25 12.68 12.58
C MET A 243 -3.05 12.37 13.49
N VAL A 244 -1.93 11.93 12.94
CA VAL A 244 -0.71 11.65 13.71
C VAL A 244 -0.25 12.89 14.47
N LYS A 245 -0.14 14.04 13.79
CA LYS A 245 0.25 15.32 14.41
C LYS A 245 -0.69 15.72 15.55
N ALA A 246 -1.99 15.52 15.38
CA ALA A 246 -2.97 15.83 16.41
C ALA A 246 -2.87 14.89 17.63
N LEU A 247 -2.65 13.59 17.40
CA LEU A 247 -2.44 12.61 18.46
C LEU A 247 -1.13 12.89 19.22
N HIS A 248 -0.04 13.19 18.53
CA HIS A 248 1.23 13.55 19.14
C HIS A 248 1.13 14.82 19.99
N LYS A 249 0.43 15.85 19.49
CA LYS A 249 0.15 17.06 20.27
C LYS A 249 -0.63 16.79 21.56
N ALA A 250 -1.43 15.72 21.57
CA ALA A 250 -2.14 15.24 22.74
C ALA A 250 -1.30 14.26 23.61
N GLY A 251 -0.08 13.93 23.21
CA GLY A 251 0.79 12.98 23.91
C GLY A 251 0.40 11.52 23.71
N ILE A 252 -0.20 11.18 22.56
CA ILE A 252 -0.61 9.82 22.19
C ILE A 252 0.23 9.32 21.02
N GLU A 253 0.92 8.19 21.20
CA GLU A 253 1.69 7.51 20.16
C GLU A 253 0.80 6.79 19.16
N VAL A 254 1.30 6.59 17.94
CA VAL A 254 0.63 5.86 16.86
C VAL A 254 1.44 4.61 16.49
N ILE A 255 0.86 3.45 16.73
CA ILE A 255 1.38 2.14 16.32
C ILE A 255 0.53 1.63 15.16
N LEU A 256 1.18 1.12 14.12
CA LEU A 256 0.48 0.52 12.99
C LEU A 256 0.55 -1.01 13.03
N ASP A 257 -0.61 -1.66 12.89
CA ASP A 257 -0.67 -3.08 12.53
C ASP A 257 -0.30 -3.24 11.05
N VAL A 258 0.79 -3.95 10.78
CA VAL A 258 1.39 -4.09 9.45
C VAL A 258 1.39 -5.54 8.97
N VAL A 259 1.03 -5.71 7.70
CA VAL A 259 0.96 -7.00 7.02
C VAL A 259 1.99 -7.04 5.91
N PHE A 260 3.13 -7.68 6.18
CA PHE A 260 4.17 -7.91 5.16
C PHE A 260 4.28 -9.38 4.75
N ASN A 261 3.54 -10.27 5.44
CA ASN A 261 3.69 -11.71 5.28
C ASN A 261 2.96 -12.25 4.02
N HIS A 262 1.95 -11.55 3.50
CA HIS A 262 1.19 -11.89 2.29
C HIS A 262 0.63 -10.63 1.60
N THR A 263 -0.02 -10.80 0.45
CA THR A 263 -0.65 -9.71 -0.32
C THR A 263 -2.06 -10.09 -0.78
N ALA A 264 -2.82 -9.08 -1.23
CA ALA A 264 -4.13 -9.23 -1.86
C ALA A 264 -4.12 -9.96 -3.22
N GLU A 265 -2.95 -10.33 -3.75
CA GLU A 265 -2.86 -11.10 -5.00
C GLU A 265 -3.20 -12.59 -4.79
N GLY A 266 -3.34 -13.06 -3.54
CA GLY A 266 -3.75 -14.43 -3.22
C GLY A 266 -2.89 -15.52 -3.87
N GLY A 267 -3.45 -16.72 -4.04
CA GLY A 267 -2.82 -17.85 -4.74
C GLY A 267 -2.82 -17.68 -6.27
N SER A 268 -2.52 -18.75 -7.00
CA SER A 268 -2.41 -18.73 -8.47
C SER A 268 -3.66 -18.28 -9.22
N ASP A 269 -4.83 -18.38 -8.59
CA ASP A 269 -6.14 -17.96 -9.09
C ASP A 269 -6.51 -16.50 -8.72
N GLY A 270 -5.68 -15.85 -7.91
CA GLY A 270 -5.89 -14.47 -7.50
C GLY A 270 -5.55 -13.44 -8.60
N PRO A 271 -5.79 -12.15 -8.33
CA PRO A 271 -5.63 -11.10 -9.33
C PRO A 271 -4.16 -10.77 -9.62
N LEU A 272 -3.93 -10.17 -10.78
CA LEU A 272 -2.65 -9.57 -11.17
C LEU A 272 -2.74 -8.06 -10.92
N LEU A 273 -2.08 -7.57 -9.87
CA LEU A 273 -2.26 -6.21 -9.36
C LEU A 273 -0.95 -5.42 -9.31
N ASN A 274 0.12 -6.06 -8.85
CA ASN A 274 1.34 -5.39 -8.40
C ASN A 274 2.53 -6.36 -8.55
N PHE A 275 2.95 -6.99 -7.46
CA PHE A 275 4.17 -7.78 -7.34
C PHE A 275 4.25 -8.95 -8.32
N ARG A 276 3.16 -9.70 -8.49
CA ARG A 276 3.08 -10.87 -9.38
C ARG A 276 3.40 -10.51 -10.83
N GLY A 277 2.86 -9.39 -11.30
CA GLY A 277 3.05 -8.94 -12.69
C GLY A 277 4.40 -8.25 -12.92
N LEU A 278 5.05 -7.78 -11.85
CA LEU A 278 6.36 -7.17 -11.94
C LEU A 278 7.48 -8.20 -11.88
N ASP A 279 7.45 -9.14 -10.91
CA ASP A 279 8.44 -10.20 -10.82
C ASP A 279 8.03 -11.32 -9.83
N ASN A 280 7.08 -12.17 -10.22
CA ASN A 280 6.46 -13.15 -9.32
C ASN A 280 7.44 -14.01 -8.51
N SER A 281 8.44 -14.59 -9.19
CA SER A 281 9.41 -15.50 -8.58
C SER A 281 10.34 -14.83 -7.56
N ILE A 282 10.47 -13.50 -7.63
CA ILE A 282 11.25 -12.70 -6.69
C ILE A 282 10.42 -12.33 -5.47
N TYR A 283 9.17 -11.89 -5.68
CA TYR A 283 8.32 -11.38 -4.61
C TYR A 283 7.66 -12.47 -3.77
N TYR A 284 7.39 -13.65 -4.30
CA TYR A 284 6.67 -14.71 -3.60
C TYR A 284 7.50 -15.97 -3.38
N LEU A 285 7.25 -16.66 -2.26
CA LEU A 285 7.77 -18.01 -2.05
C LEU A 285 7.00 -19.00 -2.90
N LEU A 286 7.73 -19.67 -3.81
CA LEU A 286 7.20 -20.71 -4.67
C LEU A 286 7.88 -22.03 -4.35
N ASP A 287 7.11 -23.11 -4.41
CA ASP A 287 7.64 -24.46 -4.31
C ASP A 287 8.67 -24.71 -5.44
N PRO A 288 9.88 -25.19 -5.12
CA PRO A 288 10.96 -25.30 -6.11
C PRO A 288 10.68 -26.34 -7.20
N ALA A 289 9.82 -27.32 -6.96
CA ALA A 289 9.51 -28.40 -7.90
C ALA A 289 8.26 -28.10 -8.75
N THR A 290 7.22 -27.56 -8.13
CA THR A 290 5.89 -27.37 -8.75
C THR A 290 5.59 -25.93 -9.12
N ARG A 291 6.36 -24.97 -8.60
CA ARG A 291 6.11 -23.51 -8.71
C ARG A 291 4.78 -23.04 -8.13
N ALA A 292 4.09 -23.90 -7.39
CA ALA A 292 2.91 -23.48 -6.63
C ALA A 292 3.31 -22.49 -5.53
N TYR A 293 2.41 -21.57 -5.17
CA TYR A 293 2.64 -20.66 -4.05
C TYR A 293 2.74 -21.44 -2.74
N LEU A 294 3.78 -21.17 -1.96
CA LEU A 294 3.84 -21.61 -0.58
C LEU A 294 2.94 -20.70 0.26
N ASN A 295 1.98 -21.30 0.96
CA ASN A 295 0.93 -20.57 1.68
C ASN A 295 1.05 -20.75 3.19
N PHE A 296 2.11 -20.18 3.78
CA PHE A 296 2.31 -20.20 5.24
C PHE A 296 1.41 -19.21 5.98
N SER A 297 0.89 -18.19 5.30
CA SER A 297 -0.05 -17.20 5.85
C SER A 297 -1.48 -17.71 5.97
N GLY A 298 -1.85 -18.71 5.17
CA GLY A 298 -3.25 -19.11 4.98
C GLY A 298 -4.02 -18.23 4.00
N CYS A 299 -3.42 -17.16 3.47
CA CYS A 299 -4.08 -16.18 2.58
C CYS A 299 -3.82 -16.41 1.08
N GLY A 300 -3.21 -17.54 0.71
CA GLY A 300 -3.00 -17.98 -0.67
C GLY A 300 -1.56 -17.81 -1.17
N ASN A 301 -0.82 -16.86 -0.61
CA ASN A 301 0.60 -16.65 -0.89
C ASN A 301 1.41 -16.34 0.37
N THR A 302 2.73 -16.38 0.24
CA THR A 302 3.67 -15.87 1.24
C THR A 302 4.70 -15.01 0.54
N LEU A 303 4.89 -13.78 1.02
CA LEU A 303 5.89 -12.87 0.49
C LEU A 303 7.31 -13.38 0.83
N ASN A 304 8.22 -13.34 -0.13
CA ASN A 304 9.59 -13.82 0.00
C ASN A 304 10.47 -12.82 0.78
N CYS A 305 10.20 -12.69 2.07
CA CYS A 305 10.81 -11.68 2.94
C CYS A 305 12.33 -11.83 3.08
N ASN A 306 12.90 -13.01 2.81
CA ASN A 306 14.34 -13.24 2.85
C ASN A 306 15.06 -12.85 1.54
N HIS A 307 14.34 -12.61 0.44
CA HIS A 307 14.98 -12.13 -0.77
C HIS A 307 15.48 -10.68 -0.58
N PRO A 308 16.73 -10.34 -0.93
CA PRO A 308 17.31 -9.02 -0.63
C PRO A 308 16.48 -7.83 -1.12
N ILE A 309 15.87 -7.95 -2.30
CA ILE A 309 15.02 -6.90 -2.88
C ILE A 309 13.72 -6.73 -2.09
N VAL A 310 13.09 -7.82 -1.67
CA VAL A 310 11.84 -7.79 -0.91
C VAL A 310 12.10 -7.30 0.51
N ARG A 311 13.18 -7.77 1.14
CA ARG A 311 13.63 -7.26 2.44
C ARG A 311 13.90 -5.76 2.40
N GLN A 312 14.61 -5.29 1.37
CA GLN A 312 14.87 -3.87 1.20
C GLN A 312 13.57 -3.08 0.98
N HIS A 313 12.61 -3.65 0.24
CA HIS A 313 11.30 -3.03 0.06
C HIS A 313 10.54 -2.88 1.38
N ILE A 314 10.49 -3.92 2.21
CA ILE A 314 9.85 -3.87 3.54
C ILE A 314 10.52 -2.79 4.41
N ILE A 315 11.86 -2.78 4.48
CA ILE A 315 12.61 -1.77 5.25
C ILE A 315 12.30 -0.36 4.74
N SER A 316 12.26 -0.17 3.41
CA SER A 316 11.90 1.13 2.82
C SER A 316 10.48 1.56 3.18
N CYS A 317 9.51 0.65 3.22
CA CYS A 317 8.15 1.01 3.67
C CYS A 317 8.09 1.28 5.17
N LEU A 318 8.82 0.55 6.02
CA LEU A 318 8.94 0.89 7.44
C LEU A 318 9.54 2.29 7.64
N HIS A 319 10.63 2.61 6.91
CA HIS A 319 11.22 3.95 6.94
C HIS A 319 10.25 5.02 6.44
N PHE A 320 9.46 4.75 5.40
CA PHE A 320 8.43 5.69 4.94
C PHE A 320 7.43 6.00 6.07
N TRP A 321 6.89 4.98 6.74
CA TRP A 321 5.93 5.19 7.82
C TRP A 321 6.54 5.94 9.01
N VAL A 322 7.79 5.68 9.38
CA VAL A 322 8.47 6.39 10.48
C VAL A 322 8.87 7.82 10.09
N ILE A 323 9.60 7.98 8.98
CA ILE A 323 10.24 9.25 8.63
C ILE A 323 9.24 10.23 8.00
N GLU A 324 8.36 9.73 7.11
CA GLU A 324 7.47 10.61 6.35
C GLU A 324 6.09 10.77 6.99
N MET A 325 5.65 9.76 7.76
CA MET A 325 4.32 9.70 8.38
C MET A 325 4.35 9.75 9.91
N HIS A 326 5.54 9.82 10.52
CA HIS A 326 5.78 9.97 11.97
C HIS A 326 5.14 8.87 12.84
N VAL A 327 5.02 7.65 12.32
CA VAL A 327 4.56 6.49 13.10
C VAL A 327 5.62 6.12 14.16
N ASP A 328 5.18 5.87 15.40
CA ASP A 328 6.08 5.57 16.54
C ASP A 328 6.45 4.09 16.64
N GLY A 329 5.65 3.20 16.08
CA GLY A 329 5.90 1.77 16.16
C GLY A 329 5.06 0.91 15.23
N PHE A 330 5.36 -0.39 15.23
CA PHE A 330 4.66 -1.37 14.40
C PHE A 330 4.35 -2.63 15.20
N ARG A 331 3.14 -3.15 14.99
CA ARG A 331 2.74 -4.50 15.38
C ARG A 331 2.70 -5.36 14.11
N PHE A 332 3.52 -6.39 14.05
CA PHE A 332 3.66 -7.23 12.85
C PHE A 332 2.68 -8.40 12.88
N ASP A 333 1.74 -8.42 11.95
CA ASP A 333 0.87 -9.56 11.72
C ASP A 333 1.66 -10.78 11.23
N LEU A 334 1.37 -11.96 11.81
CA LEU A 334 2.03 -13.24 11.54
C LEU A 334 3.56 -13.13 11.44
N ALA A 335 4.17 -12.42 12.39
CA ALA A 335 5.60 -12.04 12.36
C ALA A 335 6.58 -13.21 12.13
N SER A 336 6.23 -14.43 12.54
CA SER A 336 7.07 -15.62 12.33
C SER A 336 7.34 -15.93 10.85
N ILE A 337 6.43 -15.55 9.95
CA ILE A 337 6.59 -15.75 8.51
C ILE A 337 7.74 -14.90 7.94
N LEU A 338 8.03 -13.75 8.53
CA LEU A 338 9.10 -12.86 8.07
C LEU A 338 10.49 -13.50 8.20
N GLY A 339 10.63 -14.48 9.10
CA GLY A 339 11.85 -15.27 9.26
C GLY A 339 11.96 -16.50 8.36
N ARG A 340 10.92 -16.82 7.57
CA ARG A 340 10.92 -17.99 6.68
C ARG A 340 11.74 -17.73 5.43
N ASP A 341 12.39 -18.77 4.94
CA ASP A 341 13.12 -18.75 3.68
C ASP A 341 12.60 -19.81 2.70
N GLN A 342 13.29 -19.97 1.57
CA GLN A 342 12.95 -20.95 0.54
C GLN A 342 12.98 -22.42 1.01
N ASN A 343 13.53 -22.71 2.19
CA ASN A 343 13.58 -24.03 2.81
C ASN A 343 12.53 -24.21 3.92
N GLY A 344 11.75 -23.18 4.25
CA GLY A 344 10.66 -23.24 5.23
C GLY A 344 11.00 -22.61 6.57
#